data_AF-A0A3S5JFH6-F1
#
_entry.id   AF-A0A3S5JFH6-F1
#
_cell.length_a   1.000
_cell.length_b   1.000
_cell.length_c   1.000
_cell.angle_alpha   90.00
_cell.angle_beta   90.00
_cell.angle_gamma   90.00
#
_symmetry.space_group_name_H-M   'P 1'
#
loop_
_entity.id
_entity.type
_entity.pdbx_description
1 polymer ?
#
loop_
_entity_poly.entity_id
_entity_poly.type
_entity_poly.pdbx_seq_one_letter_code
_entity_poly.pdbx_strand_id
1 'polypeptide(L)' 'MRLNPPTLLIFLISLIFALVAMVTKLGYIPVPRYLPHQEYWLAITAYMILVVGVLFCGL' A
#
# COMPACT_ATOMS: atom_id res chain seq x y z
N MET A 1 9.59 -9.13 -20.27
CA MET A 1 10.08 -8.20 -19.22
C MET A 1 10.27 -9.00 -17.95
N ARG A 2 11.49 -9.14 -17.45
CA ARG A 2 11.77 -9.88 -16.21
C ARG A 2 11.62 -8.91 -15.04
N LEU A 3 10.57 -9.07 -14.25
CA LEU A 3 10.35 -8.33 -13.02
C LEU A 3 11.22 -8.97 -11.93
N ASN A 4 11.94 -8.16 -11.16
CA ASN A 4 12.67 -8.68 -10.00
C ASN A 4 11.76 -8.67 -8.77
N PRO A 5 11.89 -9.69 -7.90
CA PRO A 5 11.11 -9.74 -6.67
C PRO A 5 11.49 -8.54 -5.79
N PRO A 6 10.51 -7.82 -5.22
CA PRO A 6 10.80 -6.75 -4.27
C PRO A 6 11.45 -7.33 -3.02
N THR A 7 12.32 -6.56 -2.37
CA THR A 7 12.92 -7.00 -1.11
C THR A 7 11.84 -7.24 -0.05
N LEU A 8 12.08 -8.21 0.84
CA LEU A 8 11.12 -8.59 1.88
C LEU A 8 10.68 -7.37 2.73
N LEU A 9 11.60 -6.44 2.98
CA LEU A 9 11.34 -5.20 3.71
C LEU A 9 10.32 -4.31 2.97
N ILE A 10 10.52 -4.06 1.67
CA ILE A 10 9.60 -3.22 0.87
C ILE A 10 8.23 -3.88 0.77
N PHE A 11 8.20 -5.20 0.59
CA PHE A 11 6.96 -5.97 0.59
C PHE A 11 6.20 -5.79 1.91
N LEU A 12 6.87 -5.95 3.06
CA LEU A 12 6.24 -5.78 4.37
C LEU A 12 5.70 -4.36 4.58
N ILE A 13 6.44 -3.32 4.17
CA ILE A 13 5.95 -1.94 4.25
C ILE A 13 4.67 -1.77 3.42
N SER A 14 4.69 -2.23 2.17
CA SER A 14 3.51 -2.13 1.30
C SER A 14 2.31 -2.90 1.85
N LEU A 15 2.56 -4.07 2.47
CA LEU A 15 1.53 -4.89 3.09
C LEU A 15 0.89 -4.18 4.28
N ILE A 16 1.68 -3.50 5.12
CA ILE A 16 1.17 -2.73 6.25
C ILE A 16 0.25 -1.61 5.75
N PHE A 17 0.67 -0.83 4.75
CA PHE A 17 -0.17 0.22 4.18
C PHE A 17 -1.47 -0.33 3.58
N ALA A 18 -1.41 -1.47 2.87
CA ALA A 18 -2.59 -2.12 2.32
C ALA A 18 -3.56 -2.61 3.41
N LEU A 19 -3.04 -3.17 4.51
CA LEU A 19 -3.85 -3.60 5.64
C LEU A 19 -4.53 -2.41 6.33
N VAL A 20 -3.83 -1.30 6.54
CA VAL A 20 -4.43 -0.09 7.11
C VAL A 20 -5.52 0.45 6.18
N ALA A 21 -5.33 0.42 4.85
CA ALA A 21 -6.33 0.80 3.87
C ALA A 21 -7.60 -0.08 3.95
N MET A 22 -7.42 -1.38 4.16
CA MET A 22 -8.55 -2.31 4.32
C MET A 22 -9.30 -2.07 5.64
N VAL A 23 -8.57 -1.88 6.73
CA VAL A 23 -9.17 -1.65 8.06
C VAL A 23 -10.00 -0.36 8.06
N THR A 24 -9.54 0.71 7.40
CA THR A 24 -10.32 1.95 7.26
C THR A 24 -11.53 1.78 6.33
N LYS A 25 -11.43 0.99 5.25
CA LYS A 25 -12.57 0.66 4.38
C LYS A 25 -13.66 -0.16 5.07
N LEU A 26 -13.24 -1.14 5.87
CA LEU A 26 -14.15 -2.07 6.56
C LEU A 26 -14.87 -1.39 7.74
N GLY A 27 -14.59 -0.11 8.01
CA GLY A 27 -15.27 0.65 9.05
C GLY A 27 -14.86 0.27 10.47
N TYR A 28 -13.79 -0.51 10.63
CA TYR A 28 -13.23 -0.85 11.95
C TYR A 28 -12.67 0.38 12.68
N ILE A 29 -12.31 1.43 11.93
CA ILE A 29 -11.87 2.71 12.48
C ILE A 29 -12.78 3.80 11.91
N PRO A 30 -13.45 4.60 12.76
CA PRO A 30 -14.26 5.72 12.29
C PRO A 30 -13.35 6.80 11.72
N VAL A 31 -13.23 6.85 10.39
CA VAL A 31 -12.51 7.91 9.68
C VAL A 31 -13.45 9.10 9.52
N PRO A 32 -13.01 10.32 9.89
CA PRO A 32 -13.86 11.50 9.77
C PRO A 32 -14.25 11.79 8.32
N ARG A 33 -15.54 12.10 8.10
CA ARG A 33 -16.16 12.23 6.76
C ARG A 33 -15.58 13.36 5.89
N TYR A 34 -14.76 14.23 6.45
CA TYR A 34 -14.07 15.33 5.77
C TYR A 34 -12.82 14.90 4.99
N LEU A 35 -12.39 13.64 5.12
CA LEU A 35 -11.32 13.02 4.34
C LEU A 35 -11.92 12.05 3.30
N PRO A 36 -12.46 12.57 2.18
CA PRO A 36 -13.08 11.73 1.16
C PRO A 36 -12.06 10.75 0.57
N HIS A 37 -12.43 9.48 0.49
CA HIS A 37 -11.65 8.41 -0.16
C HIS A 37 -10.25 8.18 0.42
N GLN A 38 -10.03 8.42 1.72
CA GLN A 38 -8.72 8.23 2.37
C GLN A 38 -8.16 6.82 2.19
N GLU A 39 -9.01 5.81 2.33
CA GLU A 39 -8.79 4.42 1.91
C GLU A 39 -8.13 4.23 0.53
N TYR A 40 -8.58 4.96 -0.48
CA TYR A 40 -8.17 4.82 -1.86
C TYR A 40 -6.77 5.37 -2.02
N TRP A 41 -6.51 6.53 -1.41
CA TRP A 41 -5.17 7.12 -1.35
C TRP A 41 -4.19 6.20 -0.63
N LEU A 42 -4.60 5.56 0.47
CA LEU A 42 -3.75 4.63 1.20
C LEU A 42 -3.46 3.34 0.41
N ALA A 43 -4.45 2.84 -0.34
CA ALA A 43 -4.25 1.71 -1.23
C ALA A 43 -3.35 2.07 -2.44
N ILE A 44 -3.50 3.28 -2.99
CA ILE A 44 -2.64 3.78 -4.08
C ILE A 44 -1.20 3.89 -3.61
N THR A 45 -0.95 4.39 -2.40
CA THR A 45 0.42 4.53 -1.89
C THR A 45 1.04 3.17 -1.62
N ALA A 46 0.29 2.22 -1.05
CA ALA A 46 0.72 0.84 -0.87
C ALA A 46 1.14 0.20 -2.21
N TYR A 47 0.31 0.36 -3.24
CA TYR A 47 0.58 -0.15 -4.58
C TYR A 47 1.81 0.51 -5.20
N MET A 48 1.94 1.84 -5.11
CA MET A 48 3.09 2.56 -5.64
C MET A 48 4.41 2.13 -4.97
N ILE A 49 4.41 1.91 -3.66
CA ILE A 49 5.58 1.41 -2.92
C ILE A 49 5.97 0.00 -3.42
N LEU A 50 4.99 -0.88 -3.58
CA LEU A 50 5.23 -2.24 -4.09
C LEU A 50 5.79 -2.19 -5.52
N VAL A 51 5.17 -1.39 -6.39
CA VAL A 51 5.57 -1.23 -7.79
C VAL A 51 6.99 -0.65 -7.89
N VAL A 52 7.31 0.37 -7.10
CA VAL A 52 8.67 0.92 -7.03
C VAL A 52 9.66 -0.14 -6.54
N GLY A 53 9.27 -0.96 -5.56
CA GLY A 53 10.06 -2.11 -5.10
C GLY A 53 10.33 -3.14 -6.20
N VAL A 54 9.34 -3.43 -7.06
CA VAL A 54 9.48 -4.37 -8.18
C VAL A 54 10.29 -3.77 -9.34
N LEU A 55 10.14 -2.46 -9.60
CA LEU A 55 10.76 -1.77 -10.74
C LEU A 55 12.21 -1.34 -10.48
N PHE A 56 12.50 -0.82 -9.27
CA PHE A 56 13.79 -0.22 -8.94
C PHE A 56 14.62 -1.07 -7.98
N CYS A 57 14.00 -1.88 -7.11
CA CYS A 57 14.71 -2.82 -6.22
C CYS A 57 14.80 -4.22 -6.83
N GLY A 58 15.34 -4.28 -8.03
CA GLY A 58 15.85 -5.50 -8.65
C GLY A 58 17.35 -5.74 -8.42
N LEU A 59 17.91 -5.33 -7.29
CA LEU A 59 19.26 -5.70 -6.88
C LEU A 59 19.27 -6.14 -5.40
#